data_AF-A0A179F675-F1
#
_entry.id   AF-A0A179F675-F1
#
_cell.length_a   1.000
_cell.length_b   1.000
_cell.length_c   1.000
_cell.angle_alpha   90.00
_cell.angle_beta   90.00
_cell.angle_gamma   90.00
#
_symmetry.space_group_name_H-M   'P 1'
#
loop_
_entity.id
_entity.type
_entity.pdbx_description
1 polymer ?
#
loop_
_entity_poly.entity_id
_entity_poly.type
_entity_poly.pdbx_seq_one_letter_code
_entity_poly.pdbx_strand_id
1 'polypeptide(L)'
;MGAEVKAQGGRYGNALQAASRRGHLEIMQILLHKGADVNAQGGRYGNALQAASEGGHLKAVRMILDKGAEVHVQGGLYGNALQAASERGHLEIVQVLLDNVEAVTGTRQTDEDSKDRNA
;
A
#
# COMPACT_ATOMS: atom_id res chain seq x y z
N MET A 1 1.46 21.65 22.61
CA MET A 1 1.78 21.57 21.18
C MET A 1 1.53 20.15 20.73
N GLY A 2 0.58 19.91 19.82
CA GLY A 2 0.34 18.58 19.26
C GLY A 2 1.32 18.31 18.13
N ALA A 3 1.86 17.10 18.03
CA ALA A 3 2.65 16.71 16.87
C ALA A 3 1.75 16.67 15.62
N GLU A 4 2.21 17.28 14.52
CA GLU A 4 1.48 17.26 13.25
C GLU A 4 1.63 15.88 12.59
N VAL A 5 0.55 15.09 12.57
CA VAL A 5 0.51 13.75 11.96
C VAL A 5 0.83 13.78 10.45
N LYS A 6 0.62 14.94 9.81
CA LYS A 6 0.89 15.18 8.39
C LYS A 6 2.30 15.74 8.13
N ALA A 7 3.12 15.93 9.16
CA ALA A 7 4.46 16.44 8.98
C ALA A 7 5.28 15.53 8.06
N GLN A 8 5.90 16.14 7.06
CA GLN A 8 6.79 15.47 6.13
C GLN A 8 8.25 15.88 6.39
N GLY A 9 9.17 14.93 6.30
CA GLY A 9 10.60 15.18 6.45
C GLY A 9 11.39 13.99 6.96
N GLY A 10 12.71 14.20 7.04
CA GLY A 10 13.66 13.18 7.51
C GLY A 10 13.79 11.98 6.55
N ARG A 11 14.54 10.97 7.01
CA ARG A 11 14.87 9.78 6.20
C ARG A 11 13.64 9.05 5.67
N TYR A 12 12.58 8.98 6.47
CA TYR A 12 11.39 8.19 6.20
C TYR A 12 10.28 8.96 5.48
N GLY A 13 10.38 10.28 5.29
CA GLY A 13 9.33 11.04 4.63
C GLY A 13 8.17 11.42 5.54
N ASN A 14 7.56 10.49 6.29
CA ASN A 14 6.58 10.81 7.34
C ASN A 14 6.52 9.71 8.42
N ALA A 15 5.71 9.92 9.46
CA ALA A 15 5.57 8.97 10.56
C ALA A 15 4.97 7.63 10.14
N LEU A 16 4.01 7.62 9.20
CA LEU A 16 3.37 6.40 8.71
C LEU A 16 4.38 5.53 7.95
N GLN A 17 5.20 6.14 7.07
CA GLN A 17 6.27 5.44 6.36
C GLN A 17 7.30 4.82 7.33
N ALA A 18 7.67 5.54 8.39
CA ALA A 18 8.58 5.02 9.42
C ALA A 18 8.00 3.80 10.15
N ALA A 19 6.73 3.89 10.58
CA ALA A 19 6.03 2.79 11.24
C ALA A 19 5.84 1.59 10.30
N SER A 20 5.49 1.84 9.04
CA SER A 20 5.33 0.83 7.99
C SER A 20 6.63 0.07 7.73
N ARG A 21 7.77 0.77 7.62
CA ARG A 21 9.08 0.15 7.38
C ARG A 21 9.53 -0.79 8.51
N ARG A 22 8.98 -0.59 9.71
CA ARG A 22 9.27 -1.36 10.93
C ARG A 22 8.14 -2.32 11.33
N GLY A 23 7.01 -2.32 10.61
CA GLY A 23 5.86 -3.17 10.90
C GLY A 23 5.13 -2.84 12.21
N HIS A 24 5.19 -1.59 12.68
CA HIS A 24 4.56 -1.16 13.94
C HIS A 24 3.06 -0.91 13.76
N LEU A 25 2.27 -1.99 13.69
CA LEU A 25 0.84 -1.96 13.34
C LEU A 25 -0.01 -1.07 14.25
N GLU A 26 0.23 -1.06 15.55
CA GLU A 26 -0.52 -0.22 16.49
C GLU A 26 -0.28 1.27 16.24
N ILE A 27 0.97 1.64 15.96
CA ILE A 27 1.34 3.01 15.60
C ILE A 27 0.70 3.40 14.26
N MET A 28 0.75 2.51 13.27
CA MET A 28 0.10 2.74 11.98
C MET A 28 -1.40 3.00 12.14
N GLN A 29 -2.10 2.19 12.95
CA GLN A 29 -3.53 2.38 13.23
C GLN A 29 -3.81 3.74 13.86
N ILE A 30 -3.01 4.15 14.85
CA ILE A 30 -3.17 5.46 15.49
C ILE A 30 -2.97 6.59 14.47
N LEU A 31 -1.93 6.51 13.64
CA LEU A 31 -1.63 7.54 12.64
C LEU A 31 -2.74 7.65 11.58
N LEU A 32 -3.20 6.52 11.05
CA LEU A 32 -4.30 6.47 10.09
C LEU A 32 -5.60 7.01 10.71
N HIS A 33 -5.91 6.65 11.96
CA HIS A 33 -7.07 7.18 12.68
C HIS A 33 -6.98 8.70 12.91
N LYS A 34 -5.76 9.23 13.07
CA LYS A 34 -5.52 10.68 13.19
C LYS A 34 -5.40 11.40 11.85
N GLY A 35 -5.71 10.75 10.73
CA GLY A 35 -5.77 11.35 9.41
C GLY A 35 -4.42 11.48 8.71
N ALA A 36 -3.46 10.60 9.02
CA ALA A 36 -2.30 10.39 8.14
C ALA A 36 -2.79 9.95 6.76
N ASP A 37 -2.29 10.62 5.73
CA ASP A 37 -2.58 10.24 4.35
C ASP A 37 -1.78 8.97 3.99
N VAL A 38 -2.51 7.90 3.64
CA VAL A 38 -1.96 6.60 3.28
C VAL A 38 -1.12 6.64 2.00
N ASN A 39 -1.45 7.57 1.09
CA ASN A 39 -0.79 7.76 -0.19
C ASN A 39 0.27 8.86 -0.17
N ALA A 40 0.50 9.49 0.99
CA ALA A 40 1.48 10.56 1.12
C ALA A 40 2.87 10.11 0.65
N GLN A 41 3.32 10.74 -0.43
CA GLN A 41 4.62 10.48 -1.02
C GLN A 41 5.74 11.28 -0.34
N GLY A 42 6.96 10.74 -0.39
CA GLY A 42 8.17 11.38 0.12
C GLY A 42 9.14 10.39 0.73
N GLY A 43 10.26 10.91 1.26
CA GLY A 43 11.29 10.09 1.90
C GLY A 43 11.99 9.12 0.94
N ARG A 44 12.86 8.27 1.47
CA ARG A 44 13.61 7.31 0.63
C ARG A 44 12.72 6.17 0.08
N TYR A 45 11.59 5.93 0.73
CA TYR A 45 10.74 4.77 0.45
C TYR A 45 9.61 5.08 -0.52
N GLY A 46 9.39 6.34 -0.90
CA GLY A 46 8.28 6.71 -1.79
C GLY A 46 6.97 6.87 -1.02
N ASN A 47 6.37 5.80 -0.51
CA ASN A 47 5.14 5.87 0.31
C ASN A 47 5.11 4.76 1.39
N ALA A 48 4.01 4.70 2.16
CA ALA A 48 3.86 3.74 3.25
C ALA A 48 3.83 2.28 2.75
N LEU A 49 3.17 2.01 1.61
CA LEU A 49 3.06 0.67 1.03
C LEU A 49 4.44 0.17 0.59
N GLN A 50 5.20 1.00 -0.13
CA GLN A 50 6.57 0.71 -0.55
C GLN A 50 7.50 0.46 0.66
N ALA A 51 7.36 1.25 1.72
CA ALA A 51 8.13 1.07 2.96
C ALA A 51 7.83 -0.27 3.65
N ALA A 52 6.56 -0.66 3.76
CA ALA A 52 6.14 -1.95 4.33
C ALA A 52 6.62 -3.13 3.46
N SER A 53 6.51 -2.99 2.13
CA SER A 53 6.97 -3.98 1.16
C SER A 53 8.47 -4.19 1.24
N GLU A 54 9.29 -3.13 1.27
CA GLU A 54 10.74 -3.27 1.46
C GLU A 54 11.08 -3.93 2.81
N GLY A 55 10.27 -3.67 3.84
CA GLY A 55 10.46 -4.23 5.17
C GLY A 55 10.00 -5.65 5.38
N GLY A 56 9.31 -6.26 4.42
CA GLY A 56 8.80 -7.63 4.57
C GLY A 56 7.63 -7.74 5.55
N HIS A 57 6.91 -6.63 5.80
CA HIS A 57 5.86 -6.60 6.82
C HIS A 57 4.48 -6.86 6.22
N LEU A 58 4.15 -8.13 5.97
CA LEU A 58 2.90 -8.53 5.31
C LEU A 58 1.63 -7.95 5.97
N LYS A 59 1.55 -7.97 7.30
CA LYS A 59 0.39 -7.39 8.02
C LYS A 59 0.27 -5.88 7.80
N ALA A 60 1.39 -5.18 7.69
CA ALA A 60 1.42 -3.75 7.41
C ALA A 60 0.98 -3.48 5.96
N VAL A 61 1.45 -4.28 5.00
CA VAL A 61 1.01 -4.22 3.60
C VAL A 61 -0.50 -4.38 3.49
N ARG A 62 -1.08 -5.44 4.09
CA ARG A 62 -2.54 -5.65 4.07
C ARG A 62 -3.30 -4.49 4.70
N MET A 63 -2.88 -4.01 5.87
CA MET A 63 -3.51 -2.85 6.52
C MET A 63 -3.50 -1.60 5.63
N ILE A 64 -2.40 -1.35 4.93
CA ILE A 64 -2.26 -0.18 4.05
C ILE A 64 -3.19 -0.32 2.83
N LEU A 65 -3.27 -1.50 2.23
CA LEU A 65 -4.19 -1.80 1.13
C LEU A 65 -5.66 -1.67 1.56
N ASP A 66 -6.02 -2.18 2.73
CA ASP A 66 -7.36 -2.06 3.32
C ASP A 66 -7.76 -0.59 3.58
N LYS A 67 -6.79 0.32 3.63
CA LYS A 67 -7.00 1.77 3.75
C LYS A 67 -7.02 2.51 2.42
N GLY A 68 -7.04 1.79 1.30
CA GLY A 68 -7.18 2.36 -0.04
C GLY A 68 -5.88 2.89 -0.62
N ALA A 69 -4.74 2.27 -0.27
CA ALA A 69 -3.47 2.65 -0.86
C ALA A 69 -3.41 2.35 -2.35
N GLU A 70 -2.85 3.29 -3.11
CA GLU A 70 -2.64 3.12 -4.55
C GLU A 70 -1.42 2.21 -4.80
N VAL A 71 -1.67 1.06 -5.42
CA VAL A 71 -0.65 0.00 -5.62
C VAL A 71 0.40 0.38 -6.67
N HIS A 72 0.02 1.19 -7.66
CA HIS A 72 0.85 1.51 -8.82
C HIS A 72 1.73 2.77 -8.68
N VAL A 73 1.70 3.40 -7.51
CA VAL A 73 2.46 4.62 -7.24
C VAL A 73 3.95 4.36 -7.44
N GLN A 74 4.57 5.20 -8.27
CA GLN A 74 6.02 5.20 -8.46
C GLN A 74 6.71 6.16 -7.46
N GLY A 75 7.89 5.80 -7.01
CA GLY A 75 8.71 6.58 -6.08
C GLY A 75 9.76 5.74 -5.35
N GLY A 76 10.46 6.39 -4.43
CA GLY A 76 11.45 5.74 -3.58
C GLY A 76 12.62 5.10 -4.34
N LEU A 77 13.43 4.33 -3.61
CA LEU A 77 14.63 3.70 -4.14
C LEU A 77 14.34 2.60 -5.18
N TYR A 78 13.23 1.89 -5.02
CA TYR A 78 12.93 0.68 -5.79
C TYR A 78 11.85 0.87 -6.86
N GLY A 79 11.27 2.07 -7.00
CA GLY A 79 10.23 2.37 -7.97
C GLY A 79 8.82 2.16 -7.43
N ASN A 80 8.41 0.94 -7.10
CA ASN A 80 7.10 0.69 -6.50
C ASN A 80 7.10 -0.44 -5.47
N ALA A 81 5.94 -0.70 -4.86
CA ALA A 81 5.81 -1.66 -3.77
C ALA A 81 6.13 -3.09 -4.22
N LEU A 82 5.74 -3.46 -5.45
CA LEU A 82 6.03 -4.76 -6.02
C LEU A 82 7.53 -4.92 -6.28
N GLN A 83 8.17 -3.91 -6.88
CA GLN A 83 9.62 -3.92 -7.12
C GLN A 83 10.42 -3.98 -5.80
N ALA A 84 9.99 -3.26 -4.76
CA ALA A 84 10.63 -3.29 -3.45
C ALA A 84 10.52 -4.67 -2.77
N ALA A 85 9.35 -5.32 -2.84
CA ALA A 85 9.16 -6.66 -2.30
C ALA A 85 9.96 -7.71 -3.08
N SER A 86 9.98 -7.61 -4.41
CA SER A 86 10.71 -8.52 -5.30
C SER A 86 12.21 -8.44 -5.09
N GLU A 87 12.79 -7.24 -4.96
CA GLU A 87 14.23 -7.10 -4.71
C GLU A 87 14.62 -7.78 -3.39
N ARG A 88 13.80 -7.61 -2.36
CA ARG A 88 14.05 -8.13 -1.02
C ARG A 88 13.69 -9.60 -0.83
N GLY A 89 13.07 -10.24 -1.84
CA GLY A 89 12.67 -11.65 -1.78
C GLY A 89 11.42 -11.93 -0.95
N HIS A 90 10.55 -10.95 -0.74
CA HIS A 90 9.34 -11.10 0.10
C HIS A 90 8.16 -11.71 -0.68
N LEU A 91 8.23 -13.01 -0.95
CA LEU A 91 7.29 -13.74 -1.82
C LEU A 91 5.81 -13.54 -1.45
N GLU A 92 5.46 -13.63 -0.16
CA GLU A 92 4.05 -13.48 0.27
C GLU A 92 3.50 -12.06 -0.01
N ILE A 93 4.36 -11.04 0.05
CA ILE A 93 3.96 -9.66 -0.28
C ILE A 93 3.82 -9.49 -1.79
N VAL A 94 4.72 -10.09 -2.58
CA VAL A 94 4.61 -10.10 -4.05
C VAL A 94 3.26 -10.66 -4.46
N GLN A 95 2.86 -11.81 -3.89
CA GLN A 95 1.56 -12.42 -4.20
C GLN A 95 0.40 -11.49 -3.86
N VAL A 96 0.37 -10.93 -2.63
CA VAL A 96 -0.70 -10.01 -2.22
C VAL A 96 -0.81 -8.79 -3.12
N LEU A 97 0.32 -8.21 -3.54
CA LEU A 97 0.33 -7.06 -4.41
C LEU A 97 -0.19 -7.40 -5.82
N LEU A 98 0.15 -8.57 -6.37
CA LEU A 98 -0.36 -9.02 -7.66
C LEU A 98 -1.87 -9.28 -7.62
N ASP A 99 -2.36 -9.97 -6.58
CA ASP A 99 -3.78 -10.25 -6.40
C ASP A 99 -4.61 -8.95 -6.33
N ASN A 100 -4.06 -7.90 -5.71
CA ASN A 100 -4.72 -6.59 -5.61
C ASN A 100 -4.73 -5.83 -6.95
N VAL A 101 -3.76 -6.05 -7.84
CA VAL A 101 -3.74 -5.44 -9.18
C VAL A 101 -4.79 -6.08 -10.09
N GLU A 102 -4.97 -7.39 -10.01
CA GLU A 102 -5.99 -8.10 -10.80
C GLU A 102 -7.41 -7.70 -10.37
N ALA A 103 -7.67 -7.55 -9.07
CA ALA A 103 -8.97 -7.08 -8.57
C ALA A 103 -9.36 -5.68 -9.09
N VAL A 104 -8.39 -4.78 -9.29
CA VAL A 104 -8.63 -3.42 -9.81
C VAL A 104 -8.89 -3.42 -11.33
N THR A 105 -8.41 -4.43 -12.05
CA THR A 105 -8.52 -4.52 -13.51
C THR A 105 -9.61 -5.50 -14.00
N GLY A 106 -10.18 -6.30 -13.10
CA GLY A 106 -11.03 -7.46 -13.40
C GLY A 106 -12.55 -7.25 -13.52
N THR A 107 -13.12 -6.04 -13.45
CA THR A 107 -14.57 -5.87 -13.68
C THR A 107 -14.92 -5.68 -15.16
N ARG A 108 -14.98 -6.80 -15.88
CA ARG A 108 -15.90 -7.01 -17.02
C ARG A 108 -16.37 -8.48 -16.97
N GLN A 109 -17.19 -8.81 -15.97
CA GLN A 109 -18.22 -9.82 -16.24
C GLN A 109 -19.24 -9.13 -17.16
N THR A 110 -19.17 -9.45 -18.45
CA THR A 110 -20.31 -9.24 -19.35
C THR A 110 -21.39 -10.20 -18.88
N ASP A 111 -22.51 -9.67 -18.40
CA ASP A 111 -23.75 -10.42 -18.30
C ASP A 111 -24.21 -10.79 -19.73
N GLU A 112 -23.59 -11.82 -20.32
CA GLU A 112 -24.11 -12.52 -21.49
C GLU A 112 -25.05 -13.64 -21.05
N ASP A 113 -26.07 -13.33 -20.24
CA ASP A 113 -27.17 -14.26 -19.96
C ASP A 113 -28.51 -13.52 -20.02
N SER A 114 -28.82 -13.00 -21.20
CA SER A 114 -30.19 -12.75 -21.64
C SER A 114 -30.38 -13.27 -23.06
N LYS A 115 -29.93 -14.51 -23.30
CA LYS A 115 -30.31 -15.28 -24.50
C LYS A 115 -31.64 -16.04 -24.33
N ASP A 116 -32.30 -15.89 -23.18
CA ASP A 116 -33.64 -16.43 -22.95
C ASP A 116 -34.70 -15.33 -22.98
N ARG A 117 -34.97 -14.82 -24.18
CA ARG A 117 -36.33 -14.40 -24.57
C ARG A 117 -36.58 -14.85 -26.00
N ASN A 118 -36.81 -16.16 -26.13
CA ASN A 118 -37.45 -16.75 -27.29
C ASN A 118 -38.79 -17.34 -26.81
N ALA A 119 -39.87 -16.57 -26.92
CA ALA A 119 -41.27 -17.03 -26.97
C ALA A 119 -42.18 -15.84 -27.32
#